data_AF-A0A819L2X2-F1
#
_entry.id   AF-A0A819L2X2-F1
#
_cell.length_a   1.000
_cell.length_b   1.000
_cell.length_c   1.000
_cell.angle_alpha   90.00
_cell.angle_beta   90.00
_cell.angle_gamma   90.00
#
_symmetry.space_group_name_H-M   'P 1'
#
loop_
_entity.id
_entity.type
_entity.pdbx_description
1 polymer ?
#
loop_
_entity_poly.entity_id
_entity_poly.type
_entity_poly.pdbx_seq_one_letter_code
_entity_poly.pdbx_strand_id
1 'polypeptide(L)'
;MAKVTDSAARMNNYISNDADWIRFETTVSTDEGQIAIAPGYLQKDWVKDGRHYYTYKMDSPILNFYSFLSAAYLHRQVRIIEFPRYQTFAQSFPNTIPFSEAIGFITKVDDKDPLSIDVPFYVTAHEVAHQWWAHQVIGGNVQGSVLMSETMSQYSALM
;
A
#
# COMPACT_ATOMS: atom_id res chain seq x y z
N MET A 1 -3.49 18.00 24.59
CA MET A 1 -3.54 18.51 23.20
C MET A 1 -3.26 20.00 23.20
N ALA A 2 -2.46 20.50 22.25
CA ALA A 2 -2.19 21.93 22.12
C ALA A 2 -3.46 22.70 21.72
N LYS A 3 -3.52 23.99 22.05
CA LYS A 3 -4.68 24.84 21.70
C LYS A 3 -4.71 25.07 20.19
N VAL A 4 -5.92 25.10 19.61
CA VAL A 4 -6.13 25.30 18.15
C VAL A 4 -5.47 26.58 17.63
N THR A 5 -5.29 27.61 18.47
CA THR A 5 -4.67 28.91 18.12
C THR A 5 -3.15 28.94 18.24
N ASP A 6 -2.50 27.84 18.63
CA ASP A 6 -1.05 27.78 18.79
C ASP A 6 -0.37 27.51 17.44
N SER A 7 0.04 28.60 16.77
CA SER A 7 0.71 28.55 15.47
C SER A 7 2.02 27.77 15.49
N ALA A 8 2.73 27.74 16.62
CA ALA A 8 3.98 27.00 16.77
C ALA A 8 3.72 25.50 16.92
N ALA A 9 2.65 25.12 17.61
CA ALA A 9 2.22 23.72 17.67
C ALA A 9 1.77 23.17 16.29
N ARG A 10 1.29 24.02 15.37
CA ARG A 10 0.92 23.60 14.00
C ARG A 10 2.11 23.28 13.10
N MET A 11 3.30 23.80 13.43
CA MET A 11 4.54 23.47 12.72
C MET A 11 5.15 22.14 13.19
N ASN A 12 4.68 21.61 14.32
CA ASN A 12 5.10 20.33 14.87
C ASN A 12 4.13 19.22 14.45
N ASN A 13 4.56 18.37 13.52
CA ASN A 13 3.93 17.08 13.26
C ASN A 13 4.78 15.95 13.88
N TYR A 14 4.31 14.70 13.79
CA TYR A 14 5.04 13.57 14.41
C TYR A 14 6.37 13.24 13.71
N ILE A 15 6.62 13.78 12.51
CA ILE A 15 7.82 13.57 11.69
C ILE A 15 8.83 14.74 11.82
N SER A 16 8.37 16.00 11.83
CA SER A 16 9.24 17.18 11.94
C SER A 16 8.57 18.39 12.61
N ASN A 17 9.40 19.33 13.07
CA ASN A 17 9.04 20.60 13.68
C ASN A 17 8.97 21.79 12.70
N ASP A 18 9.14 21.53 11.40
CA ASP A 18 9.23 22.53 10.34
C ASP A 18 8.59 22.11 8.99
N ALA A 19 7.71 21.10 9.00
CA ALA A 19 7.07 20.61 7.78
C ALA A 19 5.56 20.90 7.77
N ASP A 20 5.13 21.65 6.75
CA ASP A 20 3.73 22.01 6.53
C ASP A 20 2.91 20.83 5.99
N TRP A 21 1.63 20.82 6.35
CA TRP A 21 0.63 19.99 5.69
C TRP A 21 0.34 20.55 4.30
N ILE A 22 0.34 19.69 3.29
CA ILE A 22 0.09 20.05 1.90
C ILE A 22 -1.25 19.51 1.41
N ARG A 23 -1.91 20.26 0.51
CA ARG A 23 -2.94 19.66 -0.35
C ARG A 23 -2.21 18.94 -1.48
N PHE A 24 -2.45 17.64 -1.60
CA PHE A 24 -1.71 16.80 -2.54
C PHE A 24 -2.56 16.40 -3.74
N GLU A 25 -2.05 16.72 -4.93
CA GLU A 25 -2.53 16.22 -6.22
C GLU A 25 -1.31 16.02 -7.11
N THR A 26 -1.23 14.88 -7.77
CA THR A 26 -0.07 14.51 -8.59
C THR A 26 -0.49 13.78 -9.84
N THR A 27 0.30 13.93 -10.90
CA THR A 27 0.21 13.07 -12.10
C THR A 27 1.55 12.41 -12.30
N VAL A 28 1.55 11.08 -12.32
CA VAL A 28 2.73 10.25 -12.49
C VAL A 28 2.65 9.55 -13.83
N SER A 29 3.77 9.46 -14.55
CA SER A 29 3.88 8.64 -15.76
C SER A 29 4.87 7.52 -15.54
N THR A 30 4.55 6.34 -16.04
CA THR A 30 5.42 5.17 -16.05
C THR A 30 5.37 4.51 -17.42
N ASP A 31 6.14 3.44 -17.59
CA ASP A 31 6.10 2.63 -18.81
C ASP A 31 4.72 1.99 -18.97
N GLU A 32 4.23 1.84 -20.22
CA GLU A 32 2.86 1.41 -20.51
C GLU A 32 2.42 0.11 -19.80
N GLY A 33 3.34 -0.82 -19.55
CA GLY A 33 3.05 -2.09 -18.87
C GLY A 33 3.12 -2.04 -17.33
N GLN A 34 3.41 -0.89 -16.74
CA GLN A 34 3.54 -0.73 -15.29
C GLN A 34 2.36 0.03 -14.69
N ILE A 35 2.07 -0.27 -13.43
CA ILE A 35 1.14 0.50 -12.62
C ILE A 35 1.97 1.46 -11.78
N ALA A 36 1.64 2.74 -11.79
CA ALA A 36 2.23 3.72 -10.87
C ALA A 36 1.24 4.02 -9.75
N ILE A 37 1.72 4.04 -8.51
CA ILE A 37 0.96 4.36 -7.30
C ILE A 37 1.60 5.57 -6.62
N ALA A 38 0.75 6.48 -6.15
CA ALA A 38 1.10 7.62 -5.33
C ALA A 38 0.02 7.80 -4.24
N PRO A 39 0.26 8.58 -3.18
CA PRO A 39 -0.77 8.85 -2.19
C PRO A 39 -2.02 9.49 -2.79
N GLY A 40 -3.16 9.01 -2.32
CA GLY A 40 -4.46 9.52 -2.70
C GLY A 40 -5.29 8.54 -3.51
N TYR A 41 -6.50 8.98 -3.80
CA TYR A 41 -7.45 8.22 -4.58
C TYR A 41 -7.13 8.42 -6.06
N LEU A 42 -7.11 7.32 -6.82
CA LEU A 42 -6.97 7.36 -8.27
C LEU A 42 -8.15 8.14 -8.85
N GLN A 43 -7.84 9.23 -9.55
CA GLN A 43 -8.84 10.09 -10.20
C GLN A 43 -9.06 9.70 -11.66
N LYS A 44 -7.97 9.38 -12.35
CA LYS A 44 -7.97 8.94 -13.74
C LYS A 44 -6.64 8.28 -14.11
N ASP A 45 -6.68 7.44 -15.13
CA ASP A 45 -5.51 6.91 -15.81
C ASP A 45 -5.70 6.90 -17.33
N TRP A 46 -4.61 6.99 -18.08
CA TRP A 46 -4.65 6.93 -19.54
C TRP A 46 -3.29 6.54 -20.14
N VAL A 47 -3.30 5.98 -21.34
CA VAL A 47 -2.08 5.70 -22.11
C VAL A 47 -1.90 6.76 -23.21
N LYS A 48 -0.70 7.31 -23.32
CA LYS A 48 -0.32 8.24 -24.39
C LYS A 48 1.17 8.10 -24.71
N ASP A 49 1.51 8.06 -26.00
CA ASP A 49 2.88 8.01 -26.51
C ASP A 49 3.73 6.89 -25.85
N GLY A 50 3.15 5.69 -25.65
CA GLY A 50 3.82 4.54 -25.05
C GLY A 50 4.05 4.62 -23.54
N ARG A 51 3.33 5.51 -22.84
CA ARG A 51 3.41 5.67 -21.37
C ARG A 51 2.02 5.60 -20.75
N HIS A 52 1.92 5.02 -19.55
CA HIS A 52 0.70 5.03 -18.73
C HIS A 52 0.81 6.14 -17.69
N TYR A 53 -0.20 6.99 -17.63
CA TYR A 53 -0.32 8.12 -16.72
C TYR A 53 -1.41 7.86 -15.69
N TYR A 54 -1.18 8.32 -14.46
CA TYR A 54 -2.10 8.20 -13.34
C TYR A 54 -2.19 9.54 -12.61
N THR A 55 -3.40 10.01 -12.34
CA THR A 55 -3.63 11.18 -11.49
C THR A 55 -4.18 10.73 -10.14
N TYR A 56 -3.49 11.09 -9.06
CA TYR A 56 -3.89 10.82 -7.68
C TYR A 56 -4.18 12.12 -6.94
N LYS A 57 -5.18 12.09 -6.07
CA LYS A 57 -5.59 13.23 -5.25
C LYS A 57 -6.01 12.79 -3.86
N MET A 58 -5.51 13.48 -2.85
CA MET A 58 -5.99 13.35 -1.48
C MET A 58 -7.22 14.23 -1.27
N ASP A 59 -8.18 13.73 -0.49
CA ASP A 59 -9.34 14.50 -0.02
C ASP A 59 -9.03 15.33 1.25
N SER A 60 -7.91 15.03 1.91
CA SER A 60 -7.43 15.69 3.13
C SER A 60 -5.95 16.11 2.99
N PRO A 61 -5.50 17.17 3.70
CA PRO A 61 -4.08 17.52 3.73
C PRO A 61 -3.21 16.37 4.25
N ILE A 62 -2.03 16.18 3.66
CA ILE A 62 -1.04 15.18 4.08
C ILE A 62 0.29 15.85 4.45
N LEU A 63 1.16 15.11 5.11
CA LEU A 63 2.54 15.54 5.31
C LEU A 63 3.27 15.54 3.96
N ASN A 64 4.23 16.46 3.81
CA ASN A 64 5.13 16.51 2.67
C ASN A 64 6.20 15.40 2.73
N PHE A 65 5.75 14.17 2.95
CA PHE A 65 6.53 12.95 3.04
C PHE A 65 5.73 11.85 2.36
N TYR A 66 5.97 11.68 1.06
CA TYR A 66 5.24 10.74 0.21
C TYR A 66 6.19 10.05 -0.77
N SER A 67 5.77 8.88 -1.23
CA SER A 67 6.53 8.05 -2.19
C SER A 67 5.77 7.89 -3.49
N PHE A 68 6.51 7.73 -4.58
CA PHE A 68 5.98 7.28 -5.86
C PHE A 68 6.54 5.90 -6.15
N LEU A 69 5.67 4.96 -6.48
CA LEU A 69 6.05 3.58 -6.75
C LEU A 69 5.55 3.21 -8.13
N SER A 70 6.31 2.38 -8.85
CA SER A 70 5.80 1.78 -10.07
C SER A 70 6.42 0.43 -10.32
N ALA A 71 5.59 -0.51 -10.79
CA ALA A 71 6.03 -1.83 -11.15
C ALA A 71 5.04 -2.52 -12.09
N ALA A 72 5.53 -3.53 -12.83
CA ALA A 72 4.69 -4.33 -13.71
C ALA A 72 3.93 -5.38 -12.91
N TYR A 73 2.62 -5.49 -13.13
CA TYR A 73 1.82 -6.58 -12.58
C TYR A 73 1.69 -7.69 -13.64
N LEU A 74 2.18 -8.90 -13.33
CA LEU A 74 2.31 -9.97 -14.32
C LEU A 74 0.99 -10.56 -14.81
N HIS A 75 -0.11 -10.32 -14.09
CA HIS A 75 -1.40 -10.94 -14.35
C HIS A 75 -2.45 -9.91 -14.75
N ARG A 76 -3.53 -10.35 -15.41
CA ARG A 76 -4.66 -9.47 -15.76
C ARG A 76 -5.73 -9.36 -14.68
N GLN A 77 -5.63 -10.20 -13.65
CA GLN A 77 -6.60 -10.30 -12.56
C GLN A 77 -5.83 -10.64 -11.28
N VAL A 78 -6.38 -10.22 -10.14
CA VAL A 78 -6.05 -10.69 -8.80
C VAL A 78 -7.28 -11.43 -8.29
N ARG A 79 -7.12 -12.60 -7.68
CA ARG A 79 -8.22 -13.37 -7.10
C ARG A 79 -7.98 -13.61 -5.62
N ILE A 80 -8.91 -13.17 -4.79
CA ILE A 80 -8.94 -13.51 -3.36
C ILE A 80 -9.98 -14.62 -3.17
N ILE A 81 -9.59 -15.71 -2.50
CA ILE A 81 -10.48 -16.85 -2.22
C ILE A 81 -10.60 -17.00 -0.71
N GLU A 82 -11.81 -16.87 -0.19
CA GLU A 82 -12.08 -17.15 1.21
C GLU A 82 -12.05 -18.66 1.49
N PHE A 83 -11.51 -19.06 2.65
CA PHE A 83 -11.73 -20.40 3.18
C PHE A 83 -12.10 -20.39 4.68
N PRO A 84 -12.85 -21.39 5.16
CA PRO A 84 -13.34 -21.43 6.54
C PRO A 84 -12.23 -21.54 7.58
N ARG A 85 -12.57 -21.27 8.84
CA ARG A 85 -11.66 -21.19 10.01
C ARG A 85 -10.93 -22.48 10.42
N TYR A 86 -10.95 -23.55 9.61
CA TYR A 86 -10.17 -24.76 9.89
C TYR A 86 -8.65 -24.52 9.90
N GLN A 87 -8.19 -23.48 9.19
CA GLN A 87 -6.83 -22.96 9.27
C GLN A 87 -6.84 -21.42 9.26
N THR A 88 -5.76 -20.80 9.72
CA THR A 88 -5.65 -19.33 9.87
C THR A 88 -4.39 -18.82 9.18
N PHE A 89 -4.48 -18.60 7.87
CA PHE A 89 -3.39 -18.03 7.07
C PHE A 89 -3.93 -17.28 5.85
N ALA A 90 -3.04 -16.50 5.24
CA ALA A 90 -3.15 -16.06 3.87
C ALA A 90 -1.87 -16.49 3.14
N GLN A 91 -1.94 -16.70 1.83
CA GLN A 91 -0.76 -17.07 1.05
C GLN A 91 -0.86 -16.53 -0.38
N SER A 92 0.21 -15.90 -0.84
CA SER A 92 0.33 -15.45 -2.21
C SER A 92 0.74 -16.58 -3.14
N PHE A 93 -0.20 -17.12 -3.92
CA PHE A 93 0.14 -17.84 -5.15
C PHE A 93 0.17 -16.88 -6.35
N PRO A 94 0.72 -17.28 -7.51
CA PRO A 94 0.57 -16.48 -8.72
C PRO A 94 -0.89 -16.17 -8.97
N ASN A 95 -1.27 -14.88 -8.97
CA ASN A 95 -2.62 -14.35 -9.18
C ASN A 95 -3.66 -14.67 -8.07
N THR A 96 -3.58 -15.83 -7.40
CA THR A 96 -4.62 -16.30 -6.46
C THR A 96 -4.14 -16.27 -5.02
N ILE A 97 -4.90 -15.63 -4.13
CA ILE A 97 -4.60 -15.47 -2.72
C ILE A 97 -5.73 -16.13 -1.90
N PRO A 98 -5.57 -17.38 -1.42
CA PRO A 98 -6.43 -17.89 -0.37
C PRO A 98 -6.24 -17.08 0.91
N PHE A 99 -7.34 -16.73 1.56
CA PHE A 99 -7.37 -15.91 2.76
C PHE A 99 -8.41 -16.48 3.73
N SER A 100 -7.98 -16.87 4.93
CA SER A 100 -8.87 -17.40 5.95
C SER A 100 -9.92 -16.36 6.37
N GLU A 101 -11.17 -16.80 6.47
CA GLU A 101 -12.27 -16.02 7.04
C GLU A 101 -11.87 -15.41 8.40
N ALA A 102 -11.15 -16.17 9.24
CA ALA A 102 -10.80 -15.80 10.62
C ALA A 102 -9.92 -14.55 10.78
N ILE A 103 -9.22 -14.12 9.74
CA ILE A 103 -8.30 -12.97 9.77
C ILE A 103 -8.62 -11.89 8.73
N GLY A 104 -9.48 -12.18 7.76
CA GLY A 104 -9.93 -11.21 6.75
C GLY A 104 -11.40 -10.86 6.90
N PHE A 105 -12.27 -11.76 6.46
CA PHE A 105 -13.67 -11.46 6.15
C PHE A 105 -14.57 -11.15 7.36
N ILE A 106 -14.32 -11.75 8.51
CA ILE A 106 -15.09 -11.48 9.74
C ILE A 106 -14.38 -10.54 10.72
N THR A 107 -13.24 -9.98 10.32
CA THR A 107 -12.48 -9.05 11.16
C THR A 107 -13.22 -7.73 11.29
N LYS A 108 -13.35 -7.24 12.53
CA LYS A 108 -13.97 -5.94 12.81
C LYS A 108 -12.88 -4.86 12.80
N VAL A 109 -12.96 -3.98 11.81
CA VAL A 109 -12.13 -2.77 11.74
C VAL A 109 -12.88 -1.63 12.44
N ASP A 110 -12.19 -0.88 13.30
CA ASP A 110 -12.76 0.29 13.98
C ASP A 110 -12.41 1.55 13.19
N ASP A 111 -13.35 2.02 12.38
CA ASP A 111 -13.21 3.20 11.53
C ASP A 111 -13.14 4.52 12.31
N LYS A 112 -13.37 4.50 13.63
CA LYS A 112 -13.37 5.69 14.48
C LYS A 112 -12.09 5.86 15.29
N ASP A 113 -11.31 4.80 15.43
CA ASP A 113 -9.99 4.87 16.07
C ASP A 113 -8.91 5.02 14.99
N PRO A 114 -8.27 6.20 14.86
CA PRO A 114 -7.22 6.45 13.87
C PRO A 114 -5.95 5.62 14.12
N LEU A 115 -5.85 4.92 15.26
CA LEU A 115 -4.77 3.99 15.57
C LEU A 115 -5.15 2.53 15.32
N SER A 116 -6.38 2.24 14.91
CA SER A 116 -6.80 0.88 14.57
C SER A 116 -6.15 0.46 13.25
N ILE A 117 -5.60 -0.75 13.23
CA ILE A 117 -5.04 -1.33 12.01
C ILE A 117 -6.20 -1.99 11.26
N ASP A 118 -6.40 -1.59 10.00
CA ASP A 118 -7.22 -2.35 9.06
C ASP A 118 -6.46 -3.63 8.68
N VAL A 119 -6.61 -4.65 9.53
CA VAL A 119 -5.93 -5.95 9.36
C VAL A 119 -6.31 -6.62 8.04
N PRO A 120 -7.59 -6.64 7.59
CA PRO A 120 -7.95 -7.15 6.26
C PRO A 120 -7.20 -6.45 5.13
N PHE A 121 -7.12 -5.12 5.16
CA PHE A 121 -6.35 -4.35 4.18
C PHE A 121 -4.87 -4.69 4.25
N TYR A 122 -4.26 -4.63 5.43
CA TYR A 122 -2.83 -4.88 5.64
C TYR A 122 -2.40 -6.27 5.15
N VAL A 123 -3.14 -7.32 5.54
CA VAL A 123 -2.82 -8.69 5.11
C VAL A 123 -3.00 -8.85 3.61
N THR A 124 -4.10 -8.31 3.05
CA THR A 124 -4.32 -8.36 1.60
C THR A 124 -3.20 -7.64 0.84
N ALA A 125 -2.79 -6.45 1.29
CA ALA A 125 -1.71 -5.69 0.69
C ALA A 125 -0.37 -6.45 0.77
N HIS A 126 -0.07 -7.09 1.91
CA HIS A 126 1.11 -7.94 2.09
C HIS A 126 1.13 -9.10 1.10
N GLU A 127 0.03 -9.83 0.95
CA GLU A 127 -0.06 -10.95 0.01
C GLU A 127 -0.03 -10.49 -1.45
N VAL A 128 -0.58 -9.32 -1.77
CA VAL A 128 -0.48 -8.75 -3.11
C VAL A 128 0.95 -8.25 -3.40
N ALA A 129 1.66 -7.72 -2.40
CA ALA A 129 3.05 -7.28 -2.55
C ALA A 129 3.98 -8.44 -2.95
N HIS A 130 3.67 -9.67 -2.52
CA HIS A 130 4.41 -10.86 -2.94
C HIS A 130 4.37 -11.11 -4.46
N GLN A 131 3.44 -10.51 -5.20
CA GLN A 131 3.41 -10.59 -6.66
C GLN A 131 4.64 -9.90 -7.31
N TRP A 132 5.33 -9.04 -6.56
CA TRP A 132 6.66 -8.52 -6.90
C TRP A 132 7.75 -9.22 -6.08
N TRP A 133 7.57 -9.32 -4.77
CA TRP A 133 8.56 -9.90 -3.85
C TRP A 133 8.34 -11.41 -3.68
N ALA A 134 9.33 -12.23 -4.01
CA ALA A 134 9.28 -13.70 -4.15
C ALA A 134 8.71 -14.23 -5.47
N HIS A 135 7.88 -13.49 -6.21
CA HIS A 135 7.45 -13.92 -7.55
C HIS A 135 8.31 -13.33 -8.69
N GLN A 136 8.65 -12.04 -8.63
CA GLN A 136 9.50 -11.39 -9.64
C GLN A 136 10.95 -11.22 -9.14
N VAL A 137 11.09 -10.77 -7.89
CA VAL A 137 12.39 -10.58 -7.23
C VAL A 137 12.50 -11.60 -6.11
N ILE A 138 13.39 -12.58 -6.28
CA ILE A 138 13.61 -13.66 -5.32
C ILE A 138 14.94 -13.45 -4.62
N GLY A 139 14.97 -13.65 -3.30
CA GLY A 139 16.21 -13.62 -2.53
C GLY A 139 17.17 -14.74 -2.97
N GLY A 140 18.47 -14.43 -3.06
CA GLY A 140 19.48 -15.45 -3.36
C GLY A 140 19.52 -16.55 -2.30
N ASN A 141 20.09 -17.72 -2.62
CA ASN A 141 20.18 -18.86 -1.69
C ASN A 141 21.27 -18.64 -0.61
N VAL A 142 21.07 -17.64 0.24
CA VAL A 142 21.97 -17.22 1.31
C VAL A 142 21.17 -16.88 2.56
N GLN A 143 21.83 -16.85 3.72
CA GLN A 143 21.21 -16.42 4.96
C GLN A 143 20.62 -15.01 4.80
N GLY A 144 19.37 -14.84 5.24
CA GLY A 144 18.65 -13.57 5.11
C GLY A 144 17.88 -13.41 3.80
N SER A 145 17.83 -14.42 2.93
CA SER A 145 17.06 -14.37 1.67
C SER A 145 15.59 -14.00 1.86
N VAL A 146 14.98 -14.44 2.97
CA VAL A 146 13.59 -14.18 3.37
C VAL A 146 13.32 -12.70 3.59
N LEU A 147 14.34 -11.88 3.90
CA LEU A 147 14.18 -10.43 3.98
C LEU A 147 13.66 -9.88 2.65
N MET A 148 14.09 -10.44 1.52
CA MET A 148 13.67 -9.96 0.21
C MET A 148 12.22 -10.30 -0.13
N SER A 149 11.67 -11.38 0.43
CA SER A 149 10.27 -11.75 0.23
C SER A 149 9.37 -11.13 1.28
N GLU A 150 9.63 -11.38 2.56
CA GLU A 150 8.70 -11.04 3.64
C GLU A 150 8.84 -9.60 4.10
N THR A 151 10.07 -9.12 4.33
CA THR A 151 10.26 -7.75 4.84
C THR A 151 9.88 -6.72 3.79
N MET A 152 10.18 -6.96 2.51
CA MET A 152 9.76 -6.06 1.44
C MET A 152 8.24 -6.06 1.23
N SER A 153 7.57 -7.22 1.36
CA SER A 153 6.11 -7.30 1.34
C SER A 153 5.49 -6.54 2.52
N GLN A 154 6.02 -6.69 3.74
CA GLN A 154 5.57 -5.92 4.91
C GLN A 154 5.77 -4.42 4.71
N TYR A 155 6.94 -4.01 4.24
CA TYR A 155 7.23 -2.60 3.97
C TYR A 155 6.25 -2.02 2.93
N SER A 156 5.94 -2.79 1.88
CA SER A 156 4.99 -2.37 0.84
C SER A 156 3.55 -2.26 1.35
N ALA A 157 3.16 -3.12 2.30
CA ALA A 157 1.82 -3.09 2.90
C ALA A 157 1.60 -1.94 3.90
N LEU A 158 2.70 -1.31 4.35
CA LEU A 158 2.68 -0.17 5.28
C LEU A 158 2.74 1.20 4.59
N MET A 159 2.93 1.23 3.27
CA MET A 159 2.97 2.46 2.47
C MET A 159 1.61 2.82 1.90
#